data_AF-A0A2G9NJA7-F1
#
_entry.id   AF-A0A2G9NJA7-F1
#
_cell.length_a   1.000
_cell.length_b   1.000
_cell.length_c   1.000
_cell.angle_alpha   90.00
_cell.angle_beta   90.00
_cell.angle_gamma   90.00
#
_symmetry.space_group_name_H-M   'P 1'
#
loop_
_entity.id
_entity.type
_entity.pdbx_description
1 polymer ?
#
loop_
_entity_poly.entity_id
_entity_poly.type
_entity_poly.pdbx_seq_one_letter_code
_entity_poly.pdbx_strand_id
1 'polypeptide(L)'
;MEKLNCYNKMKDKRGIKEISLRVLNSKPFYAFMIFLILGISMVIAGDVIFQQGNFNIDTNVLFVNSTSHGVGIGTSNPDTLLSIQSPSGASGIKNLSSIKNAVGNTRFFFQYDIDNVRWLITNRNETVILSIHEPSGGRVGIGTSSPTVGRLQVNQVSDTNTGGLAIVSSDTLYNLRLYHDGTRAIINSQSTGTGSLVLNEGGGNVGVGTASPTSTLTVIGNFSASGNSSLSNILFTNGSSVSIGTSNSNFTFEVFLPTNTATDSVYFTDDYGANIILNRRNRPTTGGQRLGYIEAQASNGVVSSIEGARIEFLTGDAWTSTSNPAYIDLRTTSNGSTSDTSRLLISPEGNITMDVTTFVLDAQNNRIGIGTKTPKQPLHVSGDANVTGTIYYGALVANSPHMFGADEQGYTRICVYDKLGFWNMVYWEDGIQKVDKNNKECKDKETRLEQVKIARENCETQNKVFNENDQSCSQKVTE
;
A
#
# COMPACT_ATOMS: atom_id res chain seq x y z
N MET A 1 -17.28 5.64 124.36
CA MET A 1 -18.15 4.45 124.20
C MET A 1 -19.15 4.84 123.14
N GLU A 2 -19.29 4.23 121.97
CA GLU A 2 -18.70 3.07 121.32
C GLU A 2 -18.99 3.31 119.83
N LYS A 3 -17.95 3.38 119.01
CA LYS A 3 -18.05 2.82 117.66
C LYS A 3 -18.36 1.33 117.88
N LEU A 4 -19.29 0.78 117.09
CA LEU A 4 -19.50 -0.65 116.80
C LEU A 4 -20.94 -1.14 117.10
N ASN A 5 -21.85 -0.95 116.16
CA ASN A 5 -22.86 -1.96 115.80
C ASN A 5 -23.69 -1.43 114.61
N CYS A 6 -23.28 -1.76 113.39
CA CYS A 6 -23.81 -2.92 112.65
C CYS A 6 -25.02 -2.51 111.81
N TYR A 7 -24.88 -2.16 110.52
CA TYR A 7 -24.18 -2.94 109.48
C TYR A 7 -24.49 -4.46 109.47
N ASN A 8 -25.40 -4.94 110.34
CA ASN A 8 -25.87 -6.33 110.39
C ASN A 8 -27.26 -6.52 109.75
N LYS A 9 -27.69 -5.64 108.83
CA LYS A 9 -29.02 -5.76 108.22
C LYS A 9 -29.08 -5.95 106.71
N MET A 10 -27.94 -6.19 106.04
CA MET A 10 -27.92 -6.52 104.62
C MET A 10 -27.08 -7.76 104.32
N LYS A 11 -27.27 -8.85 105.08
CA LYS A 11 -26.56 -10.11 104.87
C LYS A 11 -27.45 -11.32 104.58
N ASP A 12 -28.71 -11.14 104.23
CA ASP A 12 -29.52 -12.28 103.80
C ASP A 12 -30.44 -11.89 102.66
N LYS A 13 -29.98 -12.16 101.43
CA LYS A 13 -30.70 -12.97 100.44
C LYS A 13 -29.94 -13.04 99.11
N ARG A 14 -29.71 -14.30 98.69
CA ARG A 14 -29.27 -14.78 97.36
C ARG A 14 -27.76 -14.91 97.21
N GLY A 15 -27.31 -16.17 97.34
CA GLY A 15 -25.94 -16.59 97.14
C GLY A 15 -25.50 -16.50 95.68
N ILE A 16 -24.31 -15.96 95.49
CA ILE A 16 -23.11 -16.66 95.02
C ILE A 16 -21.97 -15.98 95.80
N LYS A 17 -21.25 -16.73 96.61
CA LYS A 17 -20.23 -16.23 97.55
C LYS A 17 -18.94 -15.97 96.79
N GLU A 18 -18.55 -14.70 96.66
CA GLU A 18 -17.18 -14.24 96.38
C GLU A 18 -16.19 -14.78 97.45
N ILE A 19 -15.76 -16.04 97.33
CA ILE A 19 -14.79 -16.64 98.27
C ILE A 19 -13.46 -17.01 97.60
N SER A 20 -13.14 -16.44 96.43
CA SER A 20 -11.81 -16.66 95.80
C SER A 20 -10.94 -15.43 95.59
N LEU A 21 -11.28 -14.22 96.08
CA LEU A 21 -10.45 -13.02 95.81
C LEU A 21 -9.99 -12.19 97.02
N ARG A 22 -10.24 -12.61 98.28
CA ARG A 22 -9.75 -11.85 99.46
C ARG A 22 -8.45 -12.35 100.10
N VAL A 23 -8.00 -13.59 99.90
CA VAL A 23 -6.73 -14.08 100.49
C VAL A 23 -5.51 -13.71 99.63
N LEU A 24 -5.70 -13.39 98.35
CA LEU A 24 -4.61 -13.03 97.42
C LEU A 24 -4.06 -11.61 97.60
N ASN A 25 -4.77 -10.73 98.31
CA ASN A 25 -4.41 -9.30 98.37
C ASN A 25 -3.56 -8.90 99.60
N SER A 26 -3.38 -9.77 100.61
CA SER A 26 -2.62 -9.40 101.81
C SER A 26 -1.18 -9.92 101.85
N LYS A 27 -0.86 -10.99 101.10
CA LYS A 27 0.49 -11.58 101.03
C LYS A 27 0.73 -12.29 99.67
N PRO A 28 0.84 -11.54 98.56
CA PRO A 28 0.93 -12.11 97.20
C PRO A 28 2.15 -13.03 97.02
N PHE A 29 3.23 -12.79 97.76
CA PHE A 29 4.47 -13.57 97.69
C PHE A 29 4.32 -15.02 98.17
N TYR A 30 3.50 -15.28 99.20
CA TYR A 30 3.30 -16.64 99.72
C TYR A 30 2.36 -17.45 98.83
N ALA A 31 1.33 -16.80 98.26
CA ALA A 31 0.47 -17.44 97.26
C ALA A 31 1.30 -17.82 96.02
N PHE A 32 2.11 -16.89 95.51
CA PHE A 32 3.03 -17.13 94.40
C PHE A 32 4.01 -18.29 94.68
N MET A 33 4.60 -18.36 95.87
CA MET A 33 5.48 -19.46 96.27
C MET A 33 4.77 -20.82 96.38
N ILE A 34 3.54 -20.87 96.87
CA ILE A 34 2.75 -22.11 96.94
C ILE A 34 2.42 -22.62 95.53
N PHE A 35 2.07 -21.74 94.59
CA PHE A 35 1.86 -22.12 93.19
C PHE A 35 3.14 -22.58 92.50
N LEU A 36 4.28 -21.93 92.79
CA LEU A 36 5.60 -22.28 92.25
C LEU A 36 6.08 -23.67 92.74
N ILE A 37 5.76 -24.02 93.99
CA ILE A 37 6.18 -25.29 94.63
C ILE A 37 5.25 -26.46 94.27
N LEU A 38 3.95 -26.21 94.07
CA LEU A 38 2.94 -27.25 93.79
C LEU A 38 2.62 -27.46 92.30
N GLY A 39 3.18 -26.64 91.39
CA GLY A 39 2.99 -26.78 89.94
C GLY A 39 1.56 -26.54 89.45
N ILE A 40 0.72 -25.89 90.27
CA ILE A 40 -0.70 -25.60 89.98
C ILE A 40 -0.84 -24.23 89.29
N SER A 41 -1.77 -24.13 88.33
CA SER A 41 -2.02 -22.91 87.55
C SER A 41 -2.55 -21.76 88.42
N MET A 42 -2.05 -20.54 88.19
CA MET A 42 -2.57 -19.33 88.84
C MET A 42 -3.62 -18.69 87.91
N VAL A 43 -4.88 -18.68 88.36
CA VAL A 43 -6.01 -18.02 87.70
C VAL A 43 -6.36 -16.77 88.50
N ILE A 44 -6.05 -15.58 87.97
CA ILE A 44 -6.24 -14.31 88.71
C ILE A 44 -7.68 -13.76 88.53
N ALA A 45 -8.31 -14.13 87.42
CA ALA A 45 -9.72 -14.00 87.11
C ALA A 45 -9.96 -14.97 85.93
N GLY A 46 -11.20 -15.37 85.63
CA GLY A 46 -11.49 -16.33 84.54
C GLY A 46 -10.82 -16.01 83.20
N ASP A 47 -10.46 -14.74 82.99
CA ASP A 47 -9.91 -14.21 81.75
C ASP A 47 -8.37 -14.09 81.72
N VAL A 48 -7.64 -14.31 82.82
CA VAL A 48 -6.15 -14.22 82.82
C VAL A 48 -5.54 -15.42 83.54
N ILE A 49 -4.79 -16.22 82.79
CA ILE A 49 -4.19 -17.48 83.24
C ILE A 49 -2.68 -17.47 82.99
N PHE A 50 -1.92 -17.80 84.04
CA PHE A 50 -0.50 -18.12 83.94
C PHE A 50 -0.31 -19.62 84.18
N GLN A 51 0.15 -20.36 83.15
CA GLN A 51 0.27 -21.81 83.20
C GLN A 51 1.51 -22.29 82.46
N GLN A 52 2.37 -23.06 83.14
CA GLN A 52 3.60 -23.66 82.56
C GLN A 52 4.53 -22.64 81.87
N GLY A 53 4.59 -21.40 82.39
CA GLY A 53 5.38 -20.31 81.81
C GLY A 53 4.65 -19.48 80.74
N ASN A 54 3.52 -19.96 80.24
CA ASN A 54 2.71 -19.25 79.26
C ASN A 54 1.82 -18.18 79.91
N PHE A 55 1.55 -17.11 79.17
CA PHE A 55 0.57 -16.07 79.52
C PHE A 55 -0.63 -16.17 78.57
N ASN A 56 -1.83 -16.33 79.11
CA ASN A 56 -3.06 -16.44 78.33
C ASN A 56 -4.10 -15.44 78.85
N ILE A 57 -4.65 -14.63 77.96
CA ILE A 57 -5.79 -13.74 78.22
C ILE A 57 -6.94 -14.20 77.35
N ASP A 58 -8.09 -14.49 77.97
CA ASP A 58 -9.38 -14.92 77.41
C ASP A 58 -9.20 -15.96 76.32
N THR A 59 -9.51 -17.23 76.58
CA THR A 59 -9.14 -18.37 75.71
C THR A 59 -9.11 -18.06 74.20
N ASN A 60 -7.91 -18.03 73.62
CA ASN A 60 -7.60 -17.67 72.23
C ASN A 60 -7.59 -16.18 71.87
N VAL A 61 -7.68 -15.22 72.78
CA VAL A 61 -7.56 -13.78 72.46
C VAL A 61 -6.11 -13.34 72.40
N LEU A 62 -5.33 -13.56 73.46
CA LEU A 62 -3.89 -13.28 73.49
C LEU A 62 -3.14 -14.38 74.26
N PHE A 63 -2.18 -15.01 73.60
CA PHE A 63 -1.37 -16.10 74.15
C PHE A 63 0.11 -15.78 73.95
N VAL A 64 0.94 -16.00 74.96
CA VAL A 64 2.40 -15.91 74.85
C VAL A 64 2.97 -17.26 75.27
N ASN A 65 3.65 -17.91 74.33
CA ASN A 65 4.23 -19.23 74.51
C ASN A 65 5.67 -19.12 75.03
N SER A 66 5.94 -19.62 76.25
CA SER A 66 7.28 -19.62 76.83
C SER A 66 8.22 -20.65 76.23
N THR A 67 7.69 -21.70 75.58
CA THR A 67 8.49 -22.77 74.99
C THR A 67 8.87 -22.44 73.54
N SER A 68 7.92 -21.95 72.74
CA SER A 68 8.16 -21.58 71.33
C SER A 68 8.55 -20.11 71.12
N HIS A 69 8.51 -19.28 72.19
CA HIS A 69 8.78 -17.84 72.15
C HIS A 69 7.84 -17.03 71.24
N GLY A 70 6.70 -17.59 70.85
CA GLY A 70 5.71 -16.94 69.99
C GLY A 70 4.58 -16.26 70.75
N VAL A 71 4.03 -15.19 70.16
CA VAL A 71 2.82 -14.50 70.61
C VAL A 71 1.67 -14.84 69.65
N GLY A 72 0.58 -15.40 70.16
CA GLY A 72 -0.67 -15.64 69.43
C GLY A 72 -1.72 -14.58 69.75
N ILE A 73 -2.36 -13.98 68.75
CA ILE A 73 -3.61 -13.22 68.90
C ILE A 73 -4.69 -13.98 68.12
N GLY A 74 -5.77 -14.41 68.76
CA GLY A 74 -6.77 -15.26 68.09
C GLY A 74 -6.43 -16.76 68.06
N THR A 75 -5.28 -17.18 68.61
CA THR A 75 -4.81 -18.58 68.61
C THR A 75 -3.95 -18.90 69.84
N SER A 76 -4.10 -20.11 70.40
CA SER A 76 -3.27 -20.64 71.49
C SER A 76 -2.09 -21.49 70.99
N ASN A 77 -1.91 -21.62 69.68
CA ASN A 77 -0.83 -22.42 69.09
C ASN A 77 -0.10 -21.62 68.00
N PRO A 78 0.67 -20.58 68.37
CA PRO A 78 1.39 -19.76 67.43
C PRO A 78 2.46 -20.59 66.72
N ASP A 79 2.40 -20.60 65.40
CA ASP A 79 3.33 -21.26 64.48
C ASP A 79 4.51 -20.37 64.06
N THR A 80 4.46 -19.07 64.39
CA THR A 80 5.54 -18.09 64.18
C THR A 80 5.75 -17.24 65.44
N LEU A 81 6.73 -16.32 65.42
CA LEU A 81 6.98 -15.41 66.56
C LEU A 81 5.79 -14.50 66.90
N LEU A 82 4.97 -14.14 65.91
CA LEU A 82 3.71 -13.44 66.10
C LEU A 82 2.66 -14.02 65.14
N SER A 83 1.79 -14.88 65.65
CA SER A 83 0.68 -15.46 64.87
C SER A 83 -0.60 -14.71 65.21
N ILE A 84 -1.28 -14.21 64.19
CA ILE A 84 -2.59 -13.57 64.35
C ILE A 84 -3.59 -14.40 63.55
N GLN A 85 -4.60 -14.94 64.22
CA GLN A 85 -5.64 -15.78 63.64
C GLN A 85 -7.02 -15.18 63.90
N SER A 86 -7.97 -15.41 63.01
CA SER A 86 -9.37 -15.05 63.29
C SER A 86 -9.97 -16.03 64.31
N PRO A 87 -10.77 -15.57 65.29
CA PRO A 87 -11.52 -16.46 66.17
C PRO A 87 -12.36 -17.47 65.36
N SER A 88 -12.57 -18.67 65.89
CA SER A 88 -13.40 -19.69 65.24
C SER A 88 -14.80 -19.15 64.94
N GLY A 89 -15.21 -19.20 63.66
CA GLY A 89 -16.50 -18.68 63.18
C GLY A 89 -16.50 -17.23 62.69
N ALA A 90 -15.36 -16.51 62.75
CA ALA A 90 -15.24 -15.17 62.16
C ALA A 90 -14.85 -15.22 60.67
N SER A 91 -15.32 -14.25 59.89
CA SER A 91 -14.96 -14.04 58.47
C SER A 91 -13.51 -13.52 58.29
N GLY A 92 -12.53 -14.10 58.97
CA GLY A 92 -11.13 -13.66 58.90
C GLY A 92 -10.78 -12.40 59.72
N ILE A 93 -9.54 -11.92 59.54
CA ILE A 93 -8.99 -10.72 60.18
C ILE A 93 -9.19 -9.55 59.23
N LYS A 94 -10.22 -8.74 59.51
CA LYS A 94 -10.56 -7.58 58.68
C LYS A 94 -9.42 -6.56 58.58
N ASN A 95 -8.66 -6.33 59.66
CA ASN A 95 -7.55 -5.36 59.68
C ASN A 95 -6.33 -5.96 60.39
N LEU A 96 -5.41 -6.61 59.67
CA LEU A 96 -4.22 -7.21 60.28
C LEU A 96 -3.21 -6.14 60.72
N SER A 97 -3.07 -5.08 59.92
CA SER A 97 -2.36 -3.86 60.30
C SER A 97 -2.96 -2.66 59.56
N SER A 98 -3.16 -1.55 60.27
CA SER A 98 -3.55 -0.28 59.68
C SER A 98 -2.64 0.81 60.21
N ILE A 99 -1.85 1.43 59.34
CA ILE A 99 -1.15 2.67 59.67
C ILE A 99 -2.05 3.83 59.26
N LYS A 100 -2.59 4.51 60.28
CA LYS A 100 -3.38 5.73 60.10
C LYS A 100 -2.46 6.93 60.20
N ASN A 101 -2.70 7.95 59.37
CA ASN A 101 -2.09 9.26 59.55
C ASN A 101 -2.74 10.00 60.74
N ALA A 102 -2.14 11.10 61.21
CA ALA A 102 -2.64 11.96 62.30
C ALA A 102 -4.09 12.46 62.11
N VAL A 103 -4.64 12.38 60.90
CA VAL A 103 -6.01 12.77 60.54
C VAL A 103 -6.97 11.57 60.42
N GLY A 104 -6.54 10.35 60.77
CA GLY A 104 -7.37 9.14 60.77
C GLY A 104 -7.38 8.34 59.47
N ASN A 105 -6.90 8.91 58.35
CA ASN A 105 -6.90 8.24 57.04
C ASN A 105 -5.93 7.04 57.02
N THR A 106 -6.41 5.91 56.51
CA THR A 106 -5.62 4.67 56.36
C THR A 106 -4.73 4.77 55.12
N ARG A 107 -3.41 4.62 55.25
CA ARG A 107 -2.45 4.65 54.12
C ARG A 107 -2.00 3.27 53.64
N PHE A 108 -2.07 2.29 54.52
CA PHE A 108 -1.54 0.95 54.28
C PHE A 108 -2.38 -0.06 55.02
N PHE A 109 -2.81 -1.08 54.29
CA PHE A 109 -3.81 -2.01 54.76
C PHE A 109 -3.52 -3.43 54.27
N PHE A 110 -3.41 -4.36 55.21
CA PHE A 110 -3.46 -5.79 54.96
C PHE A 110 -4.74 -6.37 55.56
N GLN A 111 -5.57 -6.98 54.72
CA GLN A 111 -6.75 -7.71 55.14
C GLN A 111 -6.67 -9.14 54.65
N TYR A 112 -7.11 -10.04 55.52
CA TYR A 112 -7.29 -11.45 55.22
C TYR A 112 -8.71 -11.84 55.68
N ASP A 113 -9.64 -11.92 54.73
CA ASP A 113 -11.01 -12.39 54.93
C ASP A 113 -11.16 -13.80 54.31
N ILE A 114 -12.19 -14.55 54.68
CA ILE A 114 -12.47 -15.90 54.13
C ILE A 114 -12.57 -15.90 52.60
N ASP A 115 -12.95 -14.75 52.04
CA ASP A 115 -13.13 -14.57 50.61
C ASP A 115 -12.00 -13.76 49.97
N ASN A 116 -11.09 -13.13 50.74
CA ASN A 116 -10.18 -12.14 50.18
C ASN A 116 -8.84 -11.96 50.90
N VAL A 117 -7.74 -12.06 50.16
CA VAL A 117 -6.50 -11.35 50.51
C VAL A 117 -6.55 -9.97 49.87
N ARG A 118 -6.45 -8.89 50.68
CA ARG A 118 -6.34 -7.52 50.17
C ARG A 118 -5.08 -6.86 50.68
N TRP A 119 -4.28 -6.36 49.75
CA TRP A 119 -3.27 -5.35 50.03
C TRP A 119 -3.68 -4.06 49.36
N LEU A 120 -3.82 -2.99 50.13
CA LEU A 120 -4.29 -1.70 49.62
C LEU A 120 -3.37 -0.57 50.09
N ILE A 121 -2.88 0.21 49.13
CA ILE A 121 -2.13 1.44 49.34
C ILE A 121 -2.93 2.60 48.76
N THR A 122 -3.13 3.63 49.57
CA THR A 122 -3.83 4.86 49.17
C THR A 122 -2.93 6.09 49.31
N ASN A 123 -3.23 7.13 48.53
CA ASN A 123 -2.59 8.44 48.66
C ASN A 123 -3.18 9.23 49.85
N ARG A 124 -2.71 10.47 50.06
CA ARG A 124 -3.22 11.36 51.13
C ARG A 124 -4.72 11.67 51.02
N ASN A 125 -5.27 11.58 49.81
CA ASN A 125 -6.66 11.90 49.47
C ASN A 125 -7.53 10.64 49.38
N GLU A 126 -7.07 9.51 49.93
CA GLU A 126 -7.77 8.21 49.93
C GLU A 126 -7.98 7.60 48.54
N THR A 127 -7.31 8.11 47.51
CA THR A 127 -7.30 7.49 46.18
C THR A 127 -6.39 6.26 46.20
N VAL A 128 -6.82 5.18 45.57
CA VAL A 128 -6.06 3.93 45.46
C VAL A 128 -4.86 4.10 44.54
N ILE A 129 -3.67 3.79 45.06
CA ILE A 129 -2.43 3.74 44.27
C ILE A 129 -2.26 2.33 43.71
N LEU A 130 -2.29 1.33 44.61
CA LEU A 130 -2.09 -0.07 44.31
C LEU A 130 -3.04 -0.91 45.15
N SER A 131 -3.73 -1.84 44.51
CA SER A 131 -4.49 -2.89 45.17
C SER A 131 -4.07 -4.26 44.66
N ILE A 132 -3.97 -5.22 45.57
CA ILE A 132 -3.98 -6.65 45.26
C ILE A 132 -5.30 -7.19 45.81
N HIS A 133 -6.08 -7.84 44.95
CA HIS A 133 -7.40 -8.33 45.28
C HIS A 133 -7.56 -9.78 44.83
N GLU A 134 -7.82 -10.66 45.78
CA GLU A 134 -7.94 -12.11 45.55
C GLU A 134 -9.29 -12.65 46.05
N PRO A 135 -10.37 -12.65 45.25
CA PRO A 135 -11.51 -13.51 45.52
C PRO A 135 -11.48 -14.84 44.77
N SER A 136 -10.64 -14.99 43.73
CA SER A 136 -10.54 -16.19 42.87
C SER A 136 -9.62 -16.00 41.64
N GLY A 137 -8.39 -15.49 41.79
CA GLY A 137 -7.42 -15.54 40.66
C GLY A 137 -6.40 -14.41 40.51
N GLY A 138 -6.13 -13.64 41.55
CA GLY A 138 -4.92 -12.83 41.68
C GLY A 138 -4.88 -11.65 40.75
N ARG A 139 -5.64 -10.61 41.07
CA ARG A 139 -5.66 -9.38 40.29
C ARG A 139 -4.94 -8.25 41.01
N VAL A 140 -4.19 -7.48 40.24
CA VAL A 140 -3.51 -6.27 40.66
C VAL A 140 -4.19 -5.09 39.98
N GLY A 141 -4.71 -4.17 40.79
CA GLY A 141 -5.28 -2.90 40.34
C GLY A 141 -4.31 -1.76 40.57
N ILE A 142 -4.01 -0.98 39.54
CA ILE A 142 -3.34 0.32 39.65
C ILE A 142 -4.40 1.39 39.36
N GLY A 143 -4.65 2.27 40.32
CA GLY A 143 -5.73 3.27 40.21
C GLY A 143 -7.16 2.73 40.40
N THR A 144 -7.33 1.48 40.85
CA THR A 144 -8.65 0.87 41.14
C THR A 144 -8.58 -0.10 42.33
N SER A 145 -9.65 -0.19 43.13
CA SER A 145 -9.81 -1.18 44.22
C SER A 145 -10.54 -2.45 43.79
N SER A 146 -11.11 -2.47 42.59
CA SER A 146 -11.95 -3.56 42.10
C SER A 146 -11.60 -3.86 40.64
N PRO A 147 -10.41 -4.42 40.38
CA PRO A 147 -10.00 -4.78 39.03
C PRO A 147 -10.92 -5.89 38.47
N THR A 148 -11.60 -5.62 37.36
CA THR A 148 -12.50 -6.55 36.67
C THR A 148 -11.94 -7.03 35.33
N VAL A 149 -11.01 -6.29 34.73
CA VAL A 149 -10.49 -6.53 33.38
C VAL A 149 -9.04 -7.05 33.46
N GLY A 150 -8.86 -8.35 33.21
CA GLY A 150 -7.54 -9.00 33.24
C GLY A 150 -6.92 -9.15 34.65
N ARG A 151 -5.70 -9.70 34.71
CA ARG A 151 -4.96 -9.90 35.97
C ARG A 151 -4.22 -8.64 36.44
N LEU A 152 -3.84 -7.75 35.53
CA LEU A 152 -3.28 -6.43 35.85
C LEU A 152 -4.16 -5.38 35.16
N GLN A 153 -4.86 -4.57 35.95
CA GLN A 153 -5.70 -3.48 35.44
C GLN A 153 -5.08 -2.14 35.83
N VAL A 154 -4.86 -1.27 34.84
CA VAL A 154 -4.43 0.12 35.04
C VAL A 154 -5.59 1.03 34.67
N ASN A 155 -6.19 1.69 35.67
CA ASN A 155 -7.17 2.75 35.43
C ASN A 155 -6.43 4.07 35.28
N GLN A 156 -6.38 4.59 34.05
CA GLN A 156 -5.72 5.86 33.78
C GLN A 156 -6.44 7.03 34.45
N VAL A 157 -5.64 7.97 34.96
CA VAL A 157 -6.16 9.17 35.65
C VAL A 157 -6.77 10.17 34.66
N SER A 158 -6.31 10.16 33.40
CA SER A 158 -6.85 10.94 32.29
C SER A 158 -6.59 10.22 30.97
N ASP A 159 -7.45 10.42 29.97
CA ASP A 159 -7.34 9.82 28.63
C ASP A 159 -6.28 10.52 27.76
N THR A 160 -5.05 10.60 28.27
CA THR A 160 -3.91 11.26 27.63
C THR A 160 -2.72 10.31 27.51
N ASN A 161 -1.73 10.68 26.70
CA ASN A 161 -0.55 9.85 26.46
C ASN A 161 0.34 9.63 27.70
N THR A 162 0.07 10.27 28.84
CA THR A 162 0.75 10.05 30.13
C THR A 162 -0.12 9.32 31.16
N GLY A 163 -1.38 9.02 30.85
CA GLY A 163 -2.32 8.45 31.81
C GLY A 163 -2.19 6.92 32.00
N GLY A 164 -1.63 6.22 31.02
CA GLY A 164 -1.56 4.76 30.97
C GLY A 164 -0.26 4.15 31.53
N LEU A 165 0.12 2.99 31.00
CA LEU A 165 1.38 2.33 31.33
C LEU A 165 2.52 2.90 30.49
N ALA A 166 3.67 3.18 31.10
CA ALA A 166 4.86 3.65 30.41
C ALA A 166 6.11 2.91 30.89
N ILE A 167 6.97 2.53 29.94
CA ILE A 167 8.38 2.25 30.19
C ILE A 167 9.14 3.47 29.68
N VAL A 168 9.89 4.11 30.56
CA VAL A 168 10.54 5.40 30.29
C VAL A 168 12.05 5.18 30.31
N SER A 169 12.76 5.70 29.30
CA SER A 169 14.23 5.71 29.27
C SER A 169 14.79 6.51 30.44
N SER A 170 16.07 6.31 30.77
CA SER A 170 16.73 7.02 31.87
C SER A 170 16.76 8.54 31.69
N ASP A 171 16.82 9.01 30.44
CA ASP A 171 16.76 10.44 30.07
C ASP A 171 15.32 10.98 29.95
N THR A 172 14.32 10.12 30.12
CA THR A 172 12.88 10.38 29.98
C THR A 172 12.39 10.79 28.58
N LEU A 173 13.28 10.84 27.60
CA LEU A 173 12.97 11.29 26.23
C LEU A 173 12.23 10.22 25.43
N TYR A 174 12.57 8.95 25.65
CA TYR A 174 11.98 7.82 24.95
C TYR A 174 11.08 7.05 25.89
N ASN A 175 9.93 6.63 25.38
CA ASN A 175 9.05 5.80 26.14
C ASN A 175 8.26 4.88 25.23
N LEU A 176 7.98 3.69 25.74
CA LEU A 176 6.93 2.85 25.20
C LEU A 176 5.72 3.03 26.10
N ARG A 177 4.60 3.44 25.52
CA ARG A 177 3.37 3.69 26.25
C ARG A 177 2.20 2.91 25.70
N LEU A 178 1.35 2.47 26.62
CA LEU A 178 0.05 1.85 26.38
C LEU A 178 -1.01 2.69 27.10
N TYR A 179 -1.88 3.35 26.34
CA TYR A 179 -2.94 4.21 26.91
C TYR A 179 -4.22 4.17 26.08
N HIS A 180 -5.28 4.80 26.58
CA HIS A 180 -6.55 4.96 25.86
C HIS A 180 -6.83 6.46 25.71
N ASP A 181 -7.25 6.92 24.53
CA ASP A 181 -7.55 8.35 24.28
C ASP A 181 -9.05 8.70 24.46
N GLY A 182 -9.80 7.81 25.10
CA GLY A 182 -11.26 7.87 25.20
C GLY A 182 -12.00 7.20 24.03
N THR A 183 -11.30 6.93 22.92
CA THR A 183 -11.88 6.29 21.72
C THR A 183 -11.16 4.99 21.32
N ARG A 184 -9.83 4.95 21.46
CA ARG A 184 -8.96 3.88 20.96
C ARG A 184 -7.89 3.52 21.98
N ALA A 185 -7.48 2.25 21.95
CA ALA A 185 -6.24 1.82 22.58
C ALA A 185 -5.03 2.21 21.70
N ILE A 186 -3.96 2.71 22.31
CA ILE A 186 -2.79 3.24 21.61
C ILE A 186 -1.52 2.58 22.17
N ILE A 187 -0.69 2.05 21.28
CA ILE A 187 0.71 1.72 21.52
C ILE A 187 1.55 2.85 20.92
N ASN A 188 2.26 3.61 21.75
CA ASN A 188 2.97 4.81 21.35
C ASN A 188 4.44 4.73 21.77
N SER A 189 5.36 4.91 20.82
CA SER A 189 6.81 4.95 21.03
C SER A 189 7.36 6.36 21.35
N GLN A 190 6.45 7.32 21.63
CA GLN A 190 6.64 8.78 21.73
C GLN A 190 8.08 9.27 21.47
N SER A 191 8.27 9.84 20.29
CA SER A 191 9.38 10.74 19.98
C SER A 191 8.82 11.84 19.07
N THR A 192 9.39 13.04 19.15
CA THR A 192 9.03 14.23 18.36
C THR A 192 9.37 14.07 16.87
N GLY A 193 8.80 13.06 16.21
CA GLY A 193 8.72 12.94 14.76
C GLY A 193 9.66 11.95 14.06
N THR A 194 10.35 11.02 14.75
CA THR A 194 11.30 10.11 14.05
C THR A 194 11.43 8.66 14.56
N GLY A 195 10.70 8.21 15.59
CA GLY A 195 10.86 6.85 16.15
C GLY A 195 10.00 5.77 15.46
N SER A 196 10.62 4.70 14.95
CA SER A 196 9.92 3.53 14.39
C SER A 196 9.15 2.74 15.45
N LEU A 197 7.87 2.50 15.23
CA LEU A 197 7.13 1.46 15.98
C LEU A 197 7.59 0.09 15.45
N VAL A 198 8.49 -0.57 16.16
CA VAL A 198 8.93 -1.93 15.81
C VAL A 198 7.92 -2.92 16.40
N LEU A 199 7.14 -3.55 15.52
CA LEU A 199 6.27 -4.67 15.88
C LEU A 199 6.95 -5.96 15.46
N ASN A 200 6.94 -6.95 16.35
CA ASN A 200 7.40 -8.30 16.06
C ASN A 200 8.91 -8.43 15.72
N GLU A 201 9.75 -7.75 16.51
CA GLU A 201 11.22 -7.74 16.36
C GLU A 201 11.87 -9.14 16.39
N GLY A 202 11.21 -10.12 17.03
CA GLY A 202 11.66 -11.51 17.07
C GLY A 202 11.33 -12.36 15.83
N GLY A 203 10.72 -11.77 14.80
CA GLY A 203 10.29 -12.45 13.56
C GLY A 203 8.81 -12.85 13.54
N GLY A 204 8.29 -13.22 12.37
CA GLY A 204 6.86 -13.48 12.12
C GLY A 204 6.16 -12.28 11.45
N ASN A 205 4.87 -12.43 11.17
CA ASN A 205 4.11 -11.49 10.34
C ASN A 205 3.13 -10.63 11.16
N VAL A 206 2.90 -9.39 10.75
CA VAL A 206 1.90 -8.48 11.33
C VAL A 206 0.61 -8.56 10.52
N GLY A 207 -0.49 -8.92 11.16
CA GLY A 207 -1.83 -8.93 10.57
C GLY A 207 -2.67 -7.76 11.07
N VAL A 208 -3.25 -6.98 10.15
CA VAL A 208 -4.29 -5.99 10.41
C VAL A 208 -5.59 -6.53 9.82
N GLY A 209 -6.58 -6.82 10.66
CA GLY A 209 -7.85 -7.43 10.23
C GLY A 209 -7.77 -8.94 9.95
N THR A 210 -6.65 -9.61 10.27
CA THR A 210 -6.48 -11.07 10.15
C THR A 210 -5.68 -11.63 11.31
N ALA A 211 -6.06 -12.83 11.78
CA ALA A 211 -5.31 -13.61 12.77
C ALA A 211 -4.26 -14.54 12.14
N SER A 212 -4.21 -14.64 10.80
CA SER A 212 -3.30 -15.53 10.08
C SER A 212 -2.66 -14.82 8.88
N PRO A 213 -1.75 -13.86 9.12
CA PRO A 213 -1.06 -13.14 8.05
C PRO A 213 -0.08 -14.05 7.29
N THR A 214 -0.20 -14.10 5.96
CA THR A 214 0.64 -14.93 5.07
C THR A 214 1.88 -14.20 4.56
N SER A 215 2.03 -12.92 4.87
CA SER A 215 3.16 -12.06 4.50
C SER A 215 3.54 -11.14 5.66
N THR A 216 4.77 -10.62 5.65
CA THR A 216 5.35 -9.81 6.74
C THR A 216 4.41 -8.71 7.26
N LEU A 217 3.65 -8.07 6.38
CA LEU A 217 2.48 -7.27 6.72
C LEU A 217 1.30 -7.71 5.86
N THR A 218 0.18 -8.08 6.49
CA THR A 218 -1.09 -8.36 5.80
C THR A 218 -2.17 -7.42 6.34
N VAL A 219 -2.81 -6.65 5.46
CA VAL A 219 -3.93 -5.77 5.82
C VAL A 219 -5.18 -6.23 5.07
N ILE A 220 -6.18 -6.73 5.79
CA ILE A 220 -7.52 -6.99 5.25
C ILE A 220 -8.36 -5.72 5.48
N GLY A 221 -8.36 -4.84 4.48
CA GLY A 221 -9.06 -3.55 4.53
C GLY A 221 -8.32 -2.46 3.75
N ASN A 222 -8.68 -1.20 3.98
CA ASN A 222 -8.02 -0.06 3.35
C ASN A 222 -6.66 0.20 4.01
N PHE A 223 -5.63 0.40 3.18
CA PHE A 223 -4.28 0.81 3.60
C PHE A 223 -3.94 2.16 2.96
N SER A 224 -3.50 3.11 3.77
CA SER A 224 -3.02 4.41 3.30
C SER A 224 -1.62 4.65 3.84
N ALA A 225 -0.67 4.90 2.93
CA ALA A 225 0.67 5.34 3.27
C ALA A 225 0.87 6.74 2.69
N SER A 226 1.09 7.73 3.56
CA SER A 226 1.43 9.10 3.16
C SER A 226 2.95 9.21 2.94
N GLY A 227 3.37 9.80 1.82
CA GLY A 227 4.78 9.94 1.43
C GLY A 227 5.23 8.92 0.38
N ASN A 228 6.54 8.86 0.12
CA ASN A 228 7.10 7.97 -0.89
C ASN A 228 7.09 6.51 -0.38
N SER A 229 6.25 5.67 -0.97
CA SER A 229 6.20 4.23 -0.67
C SER A 229 6.94 3.46 -1.75
N SER A 230 8.17 3.02 -1.45
CA SER A 230 8.94 2.13 -2.34
C SER A 230 8.42 0.71 -2.22
N LEU A 231 7.46 0.37 -3.06
CA LEU A 231 6.84 -0.94 -3.10
C LEU A 231 7.57 -1.84 -4.13
N SER A 232 8.47 -2.71 -3.67
CA SER A 232 9.27 -3.61 -4.53
C SER A 232 8.44 -4.80 -5.03
N ASN A 233 8.21 -4.92 -6.35
CA ASN A 233 7.40 -5.96 -7.04
C ASN A 233 5.85 -5.84 -6.93
N ILE A 234 5.29 -4.64 -6.81
CA ILE A 234 3.95 -4.44 -6.21
C ILE A 234 2.98 -3.67 -7.10
N LEU A 235 2.28 -4.36 -8.01
CA LEU A 235 0.93 -3.91 -8.42
C LEU A 235 0.13 -5.03 -9.09
N PHE A 236 -0.48 -5.90 -8.29
CA PHE A 236 -1.53 -6.81 -8.77
C PHE A 236 -2.86 -6.35 -8.17
N THR A 237 -3.62 -5.55 -8.92
CA THR A 237 -4.98 -5.17 -8.52
C THR A 237 -5.92 -6.33 -8.80
N ASN A 238 -6.30 -7.04 -7.74
CA ASN A 238 -7.31 -8.09 -7.83
C ASN A 238 -8.69 -7.43 -8.01
N GLY A 239 -9.08 -7.15 -9.26
CA GLY A 239 -10.36 -6.53 -9.54
C GLY A 239 -10.61 -6.25 -11.02
N SER A 240 -9.98 -5.22 -11.59
CA SER A 240 -10.11 -4.84 -13.02
C SER A 240 -9.17 -3.71 -13.47
N SER A 241 -8.54 -2.95 -12.57
CA SER A 241 -7.72 -1.79 -12.98
C SER A 241 -6.65 -1.36 -11.99
N VAL A 242 -5.54 -0.84 -12.53
CA VAL A 242 -4.48 -0.12 -11.83
C VAL A 242 -4.70 1.39 -12.01
N SER A 243 -4.98 2.09 -10.91
CA SER A 243 -5.33 3.52 -10.94
C SER A 243 -4.34 4.32 -10.11
N ILE A 244 -3.72 5.34 -10.69
CA ILE A 244 -2.77 6.24 -10.01
C ILE A 244 -3.34 7.66 -10.08
N GLY A 245 -3.76 8.20 -8.93
CA GLY A 245 -4.26 9.59 -8.82
C GLY A 245 -5.77 9.80 -9.00
N THR A 246 -6.56 8.74 -9.20
CA THR A 246 -8.04 8.78 -9.26
C THR A 246 -8.67 7.62 -8.47
N SER A 247 -9.86 7.83 -7.92
CA SER A 247 -10.65 6.81 -7.21
C SER A 247 -11.73 6.14 -8.07
N ASN A 248 -11.97 6.64 -9.29
CA ASN A 248 -13.03 6.19 -10.19
C ASN A 248 -12.43 5.93 -11.58
N SER A 249 -11.94 4.72 -11.84
CA SER A 249 -11.36 4.37 -13.14
C SER A 249 -12.28 3.47 -13.93
N ASN A 250 -12.60 3.86 -15.17
CA ASN A 250 -13.34 3.04 -16.13
C ASN A 250 -12.41 2.22 -17.05
N PHE A 251 -11.08 2.31 -16.84
CA PHE A 251 -10.04 1.68 -17.66
C PHE A 251 -9.12 0.79 -16.82
N THR A 252 -8.46 -0.19 -17.46
CA THR A 252 -7.56 -1.17 -16.82
C THR A 252 -6.23 -0.58 -16.33
N PHE A 253 -5.79 0.57 -16.88
CA PHE A 253 -4.67 1.37 -16.41
C PHE A 253 -4.97 2.86 -16.63
N GLU A 254 -5.07 3.65 -15.55
CA GLU A 254 -5.37 5.09 -15.61
C GLU A 254 -4.44 5.88 -14.69
N VAL A 255 -3.72 6.85 -15.25
CA VAL A 255 -2.93 7.85 -14.52
C VAL A 255 -3.64 9.19 -14.68
N PHE A 256 -4.18 9.74 -13.59
CA PHE A 256 -4.95 10.98 -13.60
C PHE A 256 -4.39 11.98 -12.57
N LEU A 257 -4.03 13.17 -13.02
CA LEU A 257 -3.61 14.28 -12.15
C LEU A 257 -4.62 15.44 -12.25
N PRO A 258 -5.25 15.86 -11.14
CA PRO A 258 -6.33 16.86 -11.17
C PRO A 258 -5.85 18.31 -11.40
N THR A 259 -4.54 18.56 -11.58
CA THR A 259 -4.00 19.91 -11.81
C THR A 259 -3.60 20.11 -13.28
N ASN A 260 -4.15 21.15 -13.88
CA ASN A 260 -4.01 21.58 -15.27
C ASN A 260 -2.60 22.05 -15.71
N THR A 261 -1.54 21.61 -15.02
CA THR A 261 -0.16 22.06 -15.25
C THR A 261 0.84 20.92 -15.46
N ALA A 262 0.42 19.64 -15.36
CA ALA A 262 1.31 18.50 -15.51
C ALA A 262 1.05 17.74 -16.82
N THR A 263 2.13 17.33 -17.49
CA THR A 263 2.11 16.38 -18.59
C THR A 263 1.72 15.00 -18.08
N ASP A 264 0.63 14.43 -18.60
CA ASP A 264 0.36 12.99 -18.47
C ASP A 264 1.34 12.25 -19.38
N SER A 265 2.26 11.47 -18.81
CA SER A 265 3.16 10.60 -19.57
C SER A 265 3.20 9.23 -18.90
N VAL A 266 2.79 8.20 -19.64
CA VAL A 266 3.15 6.81 -19.33
C VAL A 266 4.49 6.55 -20.02
N TYR A 267 5.51 6.16 -19.27
CA TYR A 267 6.83 5.78 -19.81
C TYR A 267 6.95 4.25 -19.79
N PHE A 268 7.20 3.65 -20.95
CA PHE A 268 7.66 2.27 -21.07
C PHE A 268 9.16 2.29 -21.36
N THR A 269 10.01 2.29 -20.32
CA THR A 269 11.47 2.30 -20.46
C THR A 269 12.04 0.87 -20.52
N ASP A 270 13.02 0.64 -21.38
CA ASP A 270 14.01 -0.43 -21.17
C ASP A 270 15.33 0.15 -20.59
N ASP A 271 16.24 -0.70 -20.14
CA ASP A 271 17.54 -0.30 -19.56
C ASP A 271 18.47 0.45 -20.56
N TYR A 272 18.03 0.63 -21.82
CA TYR A 272 18.77 1.27 -22.90
C TYR A 272 18.10 2.55 -23.45
N GLY A 273 17.03 3.03 -22.83
CA GLY A 273 16.48 4.37 -23.06
C GLY A 273 15.43 4.49 -24.16
N ALA A 274 14.90 3.39 -24.70
CA ALA A 274 13.73 3.42 -25.57
C ALA A 274 12.47 3.71 -24.74
N ASN A 275 11.56 4.55 -25.25
CA ASN A 275 10.30 4.92 -24.59
C ASN A 275 9.13 4.89 -25.58
N ILE A 276 7.91 4.61 -25.11
CA ILE A 276 6.65 4.98 -25.78
C ILE A 276 5.93 5.97 -24.88
N ILE A 277 5.65 7.16 -25.38
CA ILE A 277 4.96 8.23 -24.63
C ILE A 277 3.50 8.28 -25.08
N LEU A 278 2.54 8.48 -24.17
CA LEU A 278 1.14 8.81 -24.48
C LEU A 278 0.82 10.13 -23.77
N ASN A 279 0.81 11.25 -24.49
CA ASN A 279 0.71 12.59 -23.90
C ASN A 279 -0.57 13.29 -24.35
N ARG A 280 -1.28 13.97 -23.44
CA ARG A 280 -2.35 14.92 -23.80
C ARG A 280 -1.97 16.33 -23.35
N ARG A 281 -1.98 17.31 -24.27
CA ARG A 281 -1.87 18.74 -23.94
C ARG A 281 -3.27 19.38 -23.85
N ASN A 282 -3.36 20.56 -23.24
CA ASN A 282 -4.59 21.34 -23.00
C ASN A 282 -5.59 21.38 -24.18
N ARG A 283 -6.88 21.69 -23.90
CA ARG A 283 -7.95 21.84 -24.90
C ARG A 283 -7.43 22.58 -26.14
N PRO A 284 -7.52 21.99 -27.35
CA PRO A 284 -7.02 22.65 -28.54
C PRO A 284 -7.76 23.95 -28.86
N THR A 285 -6.98 24.99 -29.12
CA THR A 285 -7.43 26.34 -29.47
C THR A 285 -7.08 26.73 -30.91
N THR A 286 -6.15 26.03 -31.57
CA THR A 286 -5.72 26.29 -32.96
C THR A 286 -5.32 24.99 -33.66
N GLY A 287 -5.17 25.02 -34.99
CA GLY A 287 -4.52 23.95 -35.75
C GLY A 287 -3.04 23.78 -35.42
N GLY A 288 -2.50 22.60 -35.67
CA GLY A 288 -1.11 22.22 -35.41
C GLY A 288 -0.78 21.94 -33.94
N GLN A 289 -1.77 21.90 -33.04
CA GLN A 289 -1.53 21.58 -31.64
C GLN A 289 -1.51 20.06 -31.42
N ARG A 290 -0.52 19.59 -30.66
CA ARG A 290 -0.31 18.16 -30.42
C ARG A 290 -1.34 17.60 -29.43
N LEU A 291 -2.13 16.64 -29.88
CA LEU A 291 -3.09 15.87 -29.08
C LEU A 291 -2.41 14.70 -28.36
N GLY A 292 -1.38 14.14 -29.01
CA GLY A 292 -0.53 13.07 -28.51
C GLY A 292 0.44 12.60 -29.57
N TYR A 293 1.34 11.69 -29.22
CA TYR A 293 2.28 11.10 -30.16
C TYR A 293 2.77 9.76 -29.61
N ILE A 294 3.25 8.88 -30.48
CA ILE A 294 4.03 7.68 -30.15
C ILE A 294 5.41 7.92 -30.74
N GLU A 295 6.46 7.99 -29.93
CA GLU A 295 7.83 8.26 -30.39
C GLU A 295 8.78 7.21 -29.86
N ALA A 296 9.57 6.61 -30.75
CA ALA A 296 10.71 5.78 -30.39
C ALA A 296 11.98 6.63 -30.52
N GLN A 297 12.53 7.04 -29.38
CA GLN A 297 13.74 7.85 -29.28
C GLN A 297 14.85 7.09 -28.52
N ALA A 298 16.10 7.45 -28.79
CA ALA A 298 17.27 6.98 -28.06
C ALA A 298 18.26 8.13 -27.91
N SER A 299 19.02 8.18 -26.81
CA SER A 299 20.09 9.17 -26.61
C SER A 299 21.46 8.48 -26.71
N ASN A 300 22.46 9.17 -27.25
CA ASN A 300 23.85 8.73 -27.19
C ASN A 300 24.56 9.15 -25.87
N GLY A 301 23.81 9.64 -24.89
CA GLY A 301 24.33 10.12 -23.60
C GLY A 301 24.91 11.53 -23.60
N VAL A 302 25.01 12.19 -24.77
CA VAL A 302 25.54 13.57 -24.90
C VAL A 302 24.41 14.58 -25.17
N VAL A 303 23.35 14.17 -25.87
CA VAL A 303 22.22 15.03 -26.25
C VAL A 303 20.96 14.60 -25.51
N SER A 304 20.30 15.52 -24.80
CA SER A 304 19.11 15.26 -23.98
C SER A 304 17.80 15.16 -24.78
N SER A 305 17.81 15.53 -26.06
CA SER A 305 16.65 15.42 -26.96
C SER A 305 17.12 14.95 -28.33
N ILE A 306 16.89 13.67 -28.63
CA ILE A 306 17.04 13.17 -30.00
C ILE A 306 15.61 12.89 -30.48
N GLU A 307 15.16 13.65 -31.48
CA GLU A 307 13.86 13.39 -32.10
C GLU A 307 13.92 12.05 -32.82
N GLY A 308 13.09 11.14 -32.35
CA GLY A 308 13.00 9.77 -32.84
C GLY A 308 12.06 9.64 -34.03
N ALA A 309 11.85 8.40 -34.48
CA ALA A 309 10.71 8.12 -35.35
C ALA A 309 9.43 8.24 -34.53
N ARG A 310 8.46 9.04 -35.01
CA ARG A 310 7.21 9.26 -34.27
C ARG A 310 5.97 9.30 -35.15
N ILE A 311 4.86 8.89 -34.54
CA ILE A 311 3.50 9.07 -35.05
C ILE A 311 2.88 10.17 -34.20
N GLU A 312 2.57 11.31 -34.78
CA GLU A 312 1.94 12.42 -34.09
C GLU A 312 0.44 12.50 -34.41
N PHE A 313 -0.36 12.82 -33.40
CA PHE A 313 -1.76 13.17 -33.52
C PHE A 313 -1.89 14.67 -33.26
N LEU A 314 -2.34 15.43 -34.25
CA LEU A 314 -2.40 16.89 -34.19
C LEU A 314 -3.80 17.39 -34.52
N THR A 315 -4.13 18.59 -34.07
CA THR A 315 -5.37 19.27 -34.47
C THR A 315 -5.26 19.87 -35.86
N GLY A 316 -6.29 19.69 -36.68
CA GLY A 316 -6.42 20.42 -37.94
C GLY A 316 -6.76 21.90 -37.71
N ASP A 317 -7.63 22.18 -36.73
CA ASP A 317 -8.13 23.51 -36.36
C ASP A 317 -8.54 23.55 -34.88
N ALA A 318 -9.04 24.72 -34.44
CA ALA A 318 -9.66 24.89 -33.13
C ALA A 318 -10.85 23.93 -32.92
N TRP A 319 -10.83 23.20 -31.81
CA TRP A 319 -11.91 22.27 -31.47
C TRP A 319 -13.12 23.01 -30.87
N THR A 320 -14.31 22.66 -31.35
CA THR A 320 -15.61 23.13 -30.86
C THR A 320 -16.46 21.94 -30.38
N SER A 321 -17.69 22.19 -29.94
CA SER A 321 -18.62 21.11 -29.53
C SER A 321 -19.12 20.27 -30.71
N THR A 322 -18.92 20.70 -31.95
CA THR A 322 -19.44 20.04 -33.16
C THR A 322 -18.37 19.79 -34.22
N SER A 323 -17.12 20.16 -33.97
CA SER A 323 -16.03 20.02 -34.93
C SER A 323 -14.70 19.83 -34.20
N ASN A 324 -14.04 18.72 -34.50
CA ASN A 324 -12.79 18.30 -33.86
C ASN A 324 -11.80 17.77 -34.90
N PRO A 325 -11.43 18.57 -35.91
CA PRO A 325 -10.55 18.10 -36.97
C PRO A 325 -9.19 17.73 -36.38
N ALA A 326 -8.68 16.58 -36.81
CA ALA A 326 -7.39 16.05 -36.39
C ALA A 326 -6.73 15.33 -37.56
N TYR A 327 -5.41 15.26 -37.53
CA TYR A 327 -4.62 14.59 -38.55
C TYR A 327 -3.49 13.77 -37.90
N ILE A 328 -2.99 12.80 -38.66
CA ILE A 328 -1.88 11.94 -38.25
C ILE A 328 -0.67 12.28 -39.12
N ASP A 329 0.49 12.48 -38.48
CA ASP A 329 1.75 12.75 -39.16
C ASP A 329 2.80 11.73 -38.72
N LEU A 330 3.28 10.92 -39.66
CA LEU A 330 4.37 9.98 -39.46
C LEU A 330 5.67 10.68 -39.85
N ARG A 331 6.54 10.85 -38.85
CA ARG A 331 7.78 11.59 -38.97
C ARG A 331 8.98 10.71 -38.71
N THR A 332 10.04 10.95 -39.49
CA THR A 332 11.34 10.32 -39.27
C THR A 332 12.47 11.34 -39.38
N THR A 333 13.55 11.05 -38.68
CA THR A 333 14.82 11.79 -38.76
C THR A 333 15.69 11.16 -39.83
N SER A 334 16.07 11.94 -40.85
CA SER A 334 16.95 11.46 -41.91
C SER A 334 18.35 11.13 -41.39
N ASN A 335 19.07 10.22 -42.07
CA ASN A 335 20.48 9.97 -41.80
C ASN A 335 21.28 11.28 -41.88
N GLY A 336 22.05 11.59 -40.83
CA GLY A 336 22.81 12.84 -40.70
C GLY A 336 22.02 14.07 -40.25
N SER A 337 20.74 13.93 -39.86
CA SER A 337 19.90 15.00 -39.31
C SER A 337 19.69 14.82 -37.81
N THR A 338 19.37 15.92 -37.12
CA THR A 338 18.81 15.91 -35.75
C THR A 338 17.36 16.39 -35.69
N SER A 339 16.81 16.83 -36.83
CA SER A 339 15.43 17.26 -36.98
C SER A 339 14.63 16.20 -37.71
N ASP A 340 13.42 15.95 -37.22
CA ASP A 340 12.47 15.09 -37.90
C ASP A 340 11.80 15.79 -39.09
N THR A 341 11.17 14.99 -39.94
CA THR A 341 10.47 15.48 -41.12
C THR A 341 9.26 14.59 -41.40
N SER A 342 8.15 15.21 -41.83
CA SER A 342 6.94 14.50 -42.28
C SER A 342 7.27 13.60 -43.47
N ARG A 343 6.90 12.32 -43.35
CA ARG A 343 7.04 11.31 -44.42
C ARG A 343 5.69 10.89 -44.97
N LEU A 344 4.71 10.74 -44.09
CA LEU A 344 3.34 10.40 -44.45
C LEU A 344 2.38 11.19 -43.58
N LEU A 345 1.47 11.92 -44.21
CA LEU A 345 0.44 12.68 -43.52
C LEU A 345 -0.93 12.19 -43.98
N ILE A 346 -1.81 11.91 -43.00
CA ILE A 346 -3.23 11.63 -43.21
C ILE A 346 -3.99 12.85 -42.73
N SER A 347 -4.53 13.64 -43.66
CA SER A 347 -5.20 14.91 -43.34
C SER A 347 -6.59 14.69 -42.73
N PRO A 348 -7.22 15.73 -42.14
CA PRO A 348 -8.59 15.63 -41.61
C PRO A 348 -9.63 15.25 -42.67
N GLU A 349 -9.33 15.54 -43.94
CA GLU A 349 -10.13 15.19 -45.11
C GLU A 349 -9.96 13.74 -45.56
N GLY A 350 -9.03 13.00 -44.95
CA GLY A 350 -8.70 11.61 -45.30
C GLY A 350 -7.66 11.46 -46.41
N ASN A 351 -7.08 12.57 -46.90
CA ASN A 351 -6.06 12.51 -47.94
C ASN A 351 -4.75 11.97 -47.36
N ILE A 352 -4.07 11.11 -48.12
CA ILE A 352 -2.74 10.57 -47.75
C ILE A 352 -1.69 11.20 -48.64
N THR A 353 -0.74 11.92 -48.07
CA THR A 353 0.38 12.52 -48.82
C THR A 353 1.70 11.93 -48.35
N MET A 354 2.52 11.49 -49.30
CA MET A 354 3.92 11.14 -49.07
C MET A 354 4.80 12.17 -49.74
N ASP A 355 5.69 12.78 -48.95
CA ASP A 355 6.57 13.87 -49.41
C ASP A 355 5.79 14.98 -50.15
N VAL A 356 4.73 15.47 -49.49
CA VAL A 356 3.94 16.68 -49.79
C VAL A 356 3.31 16.77 -51.20
N THR A 357 4.09 16.70 -52.26
CA THR A 357 3.67 16.69 -53.68
C THR A 357 3.96 15.38 -54.41
N THR A 358 4.86 14.53 -53.90
CA THR A 358 5.40 13.39 -54.68
C THR A 358 4.34 12.33 -54.96
N PHE A 359 3.65 11.84 -53.93
CA PHE A 359 2.53 10.92 -54.08
C PHE A 359 1.36 11.35 -53.21
N VAL A 360 0.19 11.51 -53.80
CA VAL A 360 -1.01 12.01 -53.12
C VAL A 360 -2.20 11.11 -53.44
N LEU A 361 -2.87 10.61 -52.42
CA LEU A 361 -4.19 10.03 -52.51
C LEU A 361 -5.22 11.07 -52.06
N ASP A 362 -6.00 11.57 -52.99
CA ASP A 362 -7.16 12.44 -52.74
C ASP A 362 -8.39 11.56 -52.50
N ALA A 363 -8.70 11.33 -51.22
CA ALA A 363 -9.80 10.49 -50.80
C ALA A 363 -11.16 11.12 -51.07
N GLN A 364 -11.26 12.45 -51.07
CA GLN A 364 -12.52 13.15 -51.31
C GLN A 364 -12.98 12.99 -52.76
N ASN A 365 -12.05 12.99 -53.71
CA ASN A 365 -12.36 12.90 -55.13
C ASN A 365 -12.05 11.52 -55.75
N ASN A 366 -11.55 10.56 -54.96
CA ASN A 366 -11.08 9.25 -55.39
C ASN A 366 -9.99 9.34 -56.49
N ARG A 367 -8.92 10.11 -56.24
CA ARG A 367 -7.86 10.36 -57.24
C ARG A 367 -6.47 10.11 -56.67
N ILE A 368 -5.53 9.78 -57.55
CA ILE A 368 -4.11 9.65 -57.27
C ILE A 368 -3.35 10.73 -58.04
N GLY A 369 -2.52 11.50 -57.34
CA GLY A 369 -1.59 12.47 -57.88
C GLY A 369 -0.14 12.00 -57.74
N ILE A 370 0.65 12.16 -58.79
CA ILE A 370 2.12 12.00 -58.75
C ILE A 370 2.74 13.33 -59.18
N GLY A 371 3.53 13.94 -58.31
CA GLY A 371 4.10 15.29 -58.53
C GLY A 371 3.07 16.43 -58.46
N THR A 372 1.85 16.17 -57.97
CA THR A 372 0.79 17.18 -57.87
C THR A 372 -0.14 16.91 -56.68
N LYS A 373 -0.46 17.97 -55.93
CA LYS A 373 -1.42 17.92 -54.81
C LYS A 373 -2.89 17.97 -55.23
N THR A 374 -3.15 18.43 -56.44
CA THR A 374 -4.52 18.69 -56.93
C THR A 374 -4.75 17.87 -58.19
N PRO A 375 -4.88 16.53 -58.08
CA PRO A 375 -5.16 15.69 -59.23
C PRO A 375 -6.48 16.08 -59.89
N LYS A 376 -6.45 16.34 -61.20
CA LYS A 376 -7.65 16.69 -62.00
C LYS A 376 -8.30 15.48 -62.67
N GLN A 377 -7.64 14.33 -62.60
CA GLN A 377 -8.04 13.05 -63.18
C GLN A 377 -7.88 11.93 -62.13
N PRO A 378 -8.53 10.76 -62.30
CA PRO A 378 -8.36 9.62 -61.39
C PRO A 378 -6.90 9.22 -61.14
N LEU A 379 -6.05 9.32 -62.17
CA LEU A 379 -4.60 9.31 -62.04
C LEU A 379 -4.07 10.56 -62.75
N HIS A 380 -3.37 11.44 -62.03
CA HIS A 380 -2.74 12.64 -62.58
C HIS A 380 -1.25 12.62 -62.27
N VAL A 381 -0.44 12.38 -63.30
CA VAL A 381 1.02 12.50 -63.22
C VAL A 381 1.40 13.87 -63.76
N SER A 382 1.99 14.72 -62.91
CA SER A 382 2.58 16.00 -63.30
C SER A 382 4.08 15.80 -63.53
N GLY A 383 4.40 15.16 -64.65
CA GLY A 383 5.74 14.73 -65.03
C GLY A 383 5.66 13.60 -66.06
N ASP A 384 6.79 12.92 -66.26
CA ASP A 384 6.86 11.78 -67.19
C ASP A 384 6.47 10.47 -66.50
N ALA A 385 5.79 9.59 -67.23
CA ALA A 385 5.46 8.23 -66.79
C ALA A 385 6.19 7.21 -67.68
N ASN A 386 7.05 6.38 -67.08
CA ASN A 386 7.65 5.24 -67.76
C ASN A 386 6.87 3.96 -67.40
N VAL A 387 6.19 3.37 -68.37
CA VAL A 387 5.41 2.13 -68.19
C VAL A 387 6.01 1.06 -69.09
N THR A 388 6.66 0.06 -68.49
CA THR A 388 7.32 -1.04 -69.22
C THR A 388 6.35 -2.10 -69.74
N GLY A 389 5.13 -2.14 -69.20
CA GLY A 389 4.00 -2.95 -69.67
C GLY A 389 3.06 -2.20 -70.61
N THR A 390 1.85 -2.72 -70.80
CA THR A 390 0.81 -2.11 -71.66
C THR A 390 -0.07 -1.16 -70.86
N ILE A 391 -0.31 0.06 -71.38
CA ILE A 391 -1.33 0.97 -70.86
C ILE A 391 -2.65 0.73 -71.60
N TYR A 392 -3.69 0.29 -70.89
CA TYR A 392 -5.06 0.21 -71.41
C TYR A 392 -5.83 1.49 -71.05
N TYR A 393 -6.32 2.22 -72.05
CA TYR A 393 -7.19 3.38 -71.87
C TYR A 393 -8.34 3.35 -72.89
N GLY A 394 -9.51 3.90 -72.53
CA GLY A 394 -10.70 3.84 -73.38
C GLY A 394 -10.61 4.74 -74.62
N ALA A 395 -10.30 6.02 -74.43
CA ALA A 395 -10.13 6.99 -75.52
C ALA A 395 -9.15 8.11 -75.11
N LEU A 396 -8.42 8.65 -76.07
CA LEU A 396 -7.65 9.89 -75.88
C LEU A 396 -8.63 11.07 -75.90
N VAL A 397 -8.60 11.90 -74.85
CA VAL A 397 -9.40 13.13 -74.76
C VAL A 397 -8.51 14.36 -74.92
N ALA A 398 -9.11 15.54 -75.10
CA ALA A 398 -8.49 16.77 -75.59
C ALA A 398 -7.26 17.33 -74.83
N ASN A 399 -6.80 16.70 -73.74
CA ASN A 399 -5.59 17.08 -73.01
C ASN A 399 -4.71 15.87 -72.63
N SER A 400 -4.87 14.75 -73.34
CA SER A 400 -4.05 13.55 -73.20
C SER A 400 -3.34 13.20 -74.52
N PRO A 401 -2.56 14.13 -75.12
CA PRO A 401 -1.83 13.81 -76.34
C PRO A 401 -0.78 12.73 -76.05
N HIS A 402 -0.71 11.72 -76.89
CA HIS A 402 0.41 10.79 -76.84
C HIS A 402 1.57 11.40 -77.64
N MET A 403 2.54 11.97 -76.93
CA MET A 403 3.76 12.50 -77.55
C MET A 403 4.79 11.38 -77.62
N PHE A 404 5.03 10.87 -78.81
CA PHE A 404 6.08 9.89 -79.05
C PHE A 404 7.38 10.63 -79.41
N GLY A 405 8.44 10.45 -78.62
CA GLY A 405 9.75 11.02 -78.88
C GLY A 405 10.50 10.31 -80.02
N ALA A 406 11.68 10.83 -80.35
CA ALA A 406 12.64 10.13 -81.20
C ALA A 406 13.34 9.02 -80.39
N ASP A 407 13.53 7.86 -81.00
CA ASP A 407 14.38 6.80 -80.46
C ASP A 407 15.88 7.11 -80.64
N GLU A 408 16.74 6.15 -80.24
CA GLU A 408 18.20 6.23 -80.38
C GLU A 408 18.68 6.44 -81.84
N GLN A 409 17.82 6.17 -82.82
CA GLN A 409 18.09 6.35 -84.25
C GLN A 409 17.39 7.60 -84.83
N GLY A 410 16.71 8.41 -84.02
CA GLY A 410 16.05 9.63 -84.44
C GLY A 410 14.60 9.47 -84.92
N TYR A 411 14.01 8.27 -84.83
CA TYR A 411 12.68 7.97 -85.36
C TYR A 411 11.60 7.91 -84.27
N THR A 412 10.39 8.34 -84.61
CA THR A 412 9.18 7.98 -83.85
C THR A 412 8.60 6.71 -84.45
N ARG A 413 8.81 5.56 -83.80
CA ARG A 413 8.27 4.26 -84.24
C ARG A 413 7.06 3.85 -83.41
N ILE A 414 5.98 3.47 -84.09
CA ILE A 414 4.73 2.95 -83.49
C ILE A 414 4.47 1.56 -84.05
N CYS A 415 4.43 0.55 -83.17
CA CYS A 415 4.04 -0.80 -83.55
C CYS A 415 2.51 -0.94 -83.47
N VAL A 416 1.87 -1.28 -84.59
CA VAL A 416 0.42 -1.44 -84.72
C VAL A 416 0.11 -2.87 -85.14
N TYR A 417 -0.62 -3.60 -84.30
CA TYR A 417 -1.13 -4.92 -84.64
C TYR A 417 -2.37 -4.82 -85.51
N ASP A 418 -2.39 -5.51 -86.65
CA ASP A 418 -3.56 -5.55 -87.53
C ASP A 418 -4.43 -6.79 -87.35
N LYS A 419 -5.66 -6.72 -87.85
CA LYS A 419 -6.64 -7.82 -87.77
C LYS A 419 -6.26 -9.07 -88.56
N LEU A 420 -5.26 -8.98 -89.44
CA LEU A 420 -4.74 -10.11 -90.22
C LEU A 420 -3.59 -10.81 -89.47
N GLY A 421 -3.25 -10.33 -88.27
CA GLY A 421 -2.24 -10.90 -87.40
C GLY A 421 -0.83 -10.39 -87.64
N PHE A 422 -0.67 -9.31 -88.41
CA PHE A 422 0.64 -8.72 -88.68
C PHE A 422 0.94 -7.52 -87.79
N TRP A 423 2.19 -7.45 -87.33
CA TRP A 423 2.73 -6.24 -86.73
C TRP A 423 3.24 -5.30 -87.81
N ASN A 424 2.67 -4.11 -87.88
CA ASN A 424 3.10 -3.07 -88.80
C ASN A 424 3.83 -1.98 -88.01
N MET A 425 4.98 -1.51 -88.50
CA MET A 425 5.68 -0.38 -87.91
C MET A 425 5.31 0.89 -88.68
N VAL A 426 4.74 1.85 -87.97
CA VAL A 426 4.48 3.19 -88.48
C VAL A 426 5.58 4.12 -87.98
N TYR A 427 6.25 4.83 -88.89
CA TYR A 427 7.31 5.77 -88.55
C TYR A 427 7.30 6.97 -89.49
N TRP A 428 8.07 8.00 -89.15
CA TRP A 428 8.23 9.20 -89.97
C TRP A 428 9.67 9.37 -90.40
N GLU A 429 9.90 9.54 -91.69
CA GLU A 429 11.21 9.82 -92.28
C GLU A 429 11.04 10.95 -93.28
N ASP A 430 11.89 11.98 -93.19
CA ASP A 430 11.81 13.20 -94.03
C ASP A 430 10.42 13.86 -94.05
N GLY A 431 9.69 13.80 -92.93
CA GLY A 431 8.33 14.36 -92.80
C GLY A 431 7.22 13.52 -93.43
N ILE A 432 7.54 12.33 -93.99
CA ILE A 432 6.58 11.43 -94.62
C ILE A 432 6.30 10.26 -93.67
N GLN A 433 5.02 9.96 -93.45
CA GLN A 433 4.61 8.75 -92.75
C GLN A 433 4.90 7.52 -93.63
N LYS A 434 5.70 6.60 -93.10
CA LYS A 434 6.01 5.30 -93.70
C LYS A 434 5.39 4.18 -92.86
N VAL A 435 5.06 3.08 -93.54
CA VAL A 435 4.49 1.88 -92.92
C VAL A 435 5.24 0.66 -93.42
N ASP A 436 6.05 0.06 -92.55
CA ASP A 436 6.68 -1.21 -92.80
C ASP A 436 5.74 -2.33 -92.40
N LYS A 437 5.22 -3.05 -93.40
CA LYS A 437 4.25 -4.12 -93.19
C LYS A 437 4.93 -5.38 -92.66
N ASN A 438 4.27 -6.07 -91.72
CA ASN A 438 4.79 -7.29 -91.09
C ASN A 438 6.24 -7.13 -90.59
N ASN A 439 6.51 -6.02 -89.92
CA ASN A 439 7.82 -5.63 -89.44
C ASN A 439 8.28 -6.59 -88.33
N LYS A 440 9.44 -7.20 -88.54
CA LYS A 440 10.01 -8.21 -87.64
C LYS A 440 10.38 -7.63 -86.27
N GLU A 441 10.84 -6.39 -86.20
CA GLU A 441 11.25 -5.75 -84.95
C GLU A 441 10.05 -5.53 -84.01
N CYS A 442 8.90 -5.09 -84.54
CA CYS A 442 7.68 -4.98 -83.75
C CYS A 442 7.21 -6.33 -83.20
N LYS A 443 7.32 -7.40 -84.01
CA LYS A 443 6.97 -8.76 -83.62
C LYS A 443 7.94 -9.37 -82.60
N ASP A 444 9.24 -9.15 -82.79
CA ASP A 444 10.29 -9.67 -81.91
C ASP A 444 10.23 -8.97 -80.54
N LYS A 445 9.82 -7.69 -80.49
CA LYS A 445 9.60 -6.97 -79.24
C LYS A 445 8.45 -7.56 -78.42
N GLU A 446 7.33 -7.92 -79.05
CA GLU A 446 6.25 -8.65 -78.38
C GLU A 446 6.72 -10.03 -77.90
N THR A 447 7.41 -10.78 -78.77
CA THR A 447 7.94 -12.10 -78.42
C THR A 447 8.90 -12.03 -77.23
N ARG A 448 9.76 -11.01 -77.18
CA ARG A 448 10.68 -10.75 -76.06
C ARG A 448 9.94 -10.37 -74.78
N LEU A 449 8.89 -9.55 -74.86
CA LEU A 449 8.05 -9.21 -73.71
C LEU A 449 7.36 -10.46 -73.14
N GLU A 450 6.87 -11.36 -74.00
CA GLU A 450 6.25 -12.61 -73.55
C GLU A 450 7.29 -13.58 -72.95
N GLN A 451 8.50 -13.64 -73.50
CA GLN A 451 9.61 -14.40 -72.90
C GLN A 451 10.01 -13.86 -71.52
N VAL A 452 10.11 -12.54 -71.38
CA VAL A 452 10.37 -11.87 -70.10
C VAL A 452 9.26 -12.18 -69.08
N LYS A 453 8.00 -12.18 -69.51
CA LYS A 453 6.85 -12.51 -68.68
C LYS A 453 6.89 -13.97 -68.21
N ILE A 454 7.13 -14.91 -69.11
CA ILE A 454 7.30 -16.34 -68.76
C ILE A 454 8.49 -16.54 -67.81
N ALA A 455 9.62 -15.88 -68.07
CA ALA A 455 10.80 -15.95 -67.22
C ALA A 455 10.51 -15.40 -65.81
N ARG A 456 9.77 -14.28 -65.70
CA ARG A 456 9.32 -13.72 -64.44
C ARG A 456 8.40 -14.67 -63.68
N GLU A 457 7.36 -15.20 -64.32
CA GLU A 457 6.42 -16.17 -63.71
C GLU A 457 7.16 -17.42 -63.21
N ASN A 458 8.16 -17.89 -63.96
CA ASN A 458 9.02 -19.00 -63.54
C ASN A 458 9.90 -18.65 -62.32
N CYS A 459 10.39 -17.41 -62.18
CA CYS A 459 11.12 -17.00 -60.98
C CYS A 459 10.19 -16.87 -59.77
N GLU A 460 9.01 -16.29 -59.96
CA GLU A 460 8.03 -16.05 -58.90
C GLU A 460 7.49 -17.37 -58.33
N THR A 461 7.17 -18.35 -59.18
CA THR A 461 6.77 -19.71 -58.76
C THR A 461 7.88 -20.46 -58.00
N GLN A 462 9.15 -20.09 -58.21
CA GLN A 462 10.31 -20.59 -57.47
C GLN A 462 10.68 -19.74 -56.25
N ASN A 463 9.87 -18.74 -55.89
CA ASN A 463 10.11 -17.80 -54.80
C ASN A 463 11.45 -17.03 -54.92
N LYS A 464 11.88 -16.76 -56.17
CA LYS A 464 13.10 -16.01 -56.52
C LYS A 464 12.76 -14.62 -57.04
N VAL A 465 13.74 -13.72 -57.03
CA VAL A 465 13.64 -12.37 -57.59
C VAL A 465 14.06 -12.41 -59.07
N PHE A 466 13.22 -11.90 -59.97
CA PHE A 466 13.53 -11.77 -61.39
C PHE A 466 14.35 -10.51 -61.64
N ASN A 467 15.47 -10.61 -62.34
CA ASN A 467 16.27 -9.48 -62.80
C ASN A 467 15.87 -9.12 -64.24
N GLU A 468 15.31 -7.94 -64.43
CA GLU A 468 14.82 -7.50 -65.75
C GLU A 468 15.94 -7.24 -66.77
N ASN A 469 17.17 -6.97 -66.31
CA ASN A 469 18.29 -6.59 -67.18
C ASN A 469 18.92 -7.80 -67.89
N ASP A 470 18.96 -8.95 -67.23
CA ASP A 470 19.57 -10.19 -67.75
C ASP A 470 18.59 -11.36 -67.80
N GLN A 471 17.33 -11.14 -67.40
CA GLN A 471 16.24 -12.14 -67.36
C GLN A 471 16.55 -13.35 -66.46
N SER A 472 17.44 -13.20 -65.47
CA SER A 472 17.82 -14.25 -64.53
C SER A 472 16.96 -14.26 -63.26
N CYS A 473 16.96 -15.39 -62.54
CA CYS A 473 16.35 -15.51 -61.21
C CYS A 473 17.44 -15.54 -60.12
N SER A 474 17.38 -14.63 -59.15
CA SER A 474 18.24 -14.63 -57.97
C SER A 474 17.47 -15.06 -56.70
N GLN A 475 18.15 -15.61 -55.70
CA GLN A 475 17.49 -15.92 -54.43
C GLN A 475 17.06 -14.64 -53.71
N LYS A 476 15.92 -14.67 -53.04
CA LYS A 476 15.54 -13.61 -52.10
C LYS A 476 16.63 -13.52 -51.03
N VAL A 477 17.31 -12.39 -50.97
CA VAL A 477 18.23 -12.08 -49.87
C VAL A 477 17.37 -11.96 -48.62
N THR A 478 17.47 -12.92 -47.70
CA THR A 478 16.99 -12.77 -46.33
C THR A 478 18.00 -11.90 -45.60
N GLU A 479 17.62 -10.64 -45.33
CA GLU A 479 18.27 -9.81 -44.30
C GLU A 479 17.88 -10.25 -42.89
#